data_AF-A0A1V4AGI3-F1
#
_entry.id   AF-A0A1V4AGI3-F1
#
_cell.length_a   1.000
_cell.length_b   1.000
_cell.length_c   1.000
_cell.angle_alpha   90.00
_cell.angle_beta   90.00
_cell.angle_gamma   90.00
#
_symmetry.space_group_name_H-M   'P 1'
#
loop_
_entity.id
_entity.type
_entity.pdbx_description
1 polymer ?
#
loop_
_entity_poly.entity_id
_entity_poly.type
_entity_poly.pdbx_seq_one_letter_code
_entity_poly.pdbx_strand_id
1 'polypeptide(L)'
;KTRFLNKSSTTAIKYLRKIEDLPHKPDALKPFTDILSHVFVDMQGAVKPEGIPSVGTYCVMIPPELIYAMGAMPVKLCGGSYTAFNVGDDIAPRDACPLVK
;
A
#
# COMPACT_ATOMS: atom_id res chain seq x y z
N LYS A 1 14.95 4.36 9.18
CA LYS A 1 13.61 4.88 8.81
C LYS A 1 13.65 5.78 7.55
N THR A 2 14.36 6.90 7.54
CA THR A 2 14.39 7.86 6.40
C THR A 2 14.86 7.25 5.07
N ARG A 3 15.91 6.41 5.08
CA ARG A 3 16.41 5.73 3.86
C ARG A 3 15.37 4.81 3.22
N PHE A 4 14.57 4.12 4.04
CA PHE A 4 13.50 3.25 3.56
C PHE A 4 12.37 4.06 2.90
N LEU A 5 11.95 5.15 3.55
CA LEU A 5 10.92 6.05 3.04
C LEU A 5 11.33 6.63 1.69
N ASN A 6 12.56 7.17 1.59
CA ASN A 6 13.07 7.74 0.34
C ASN A 6 13.18 6.70 -0.78
N LYS A 7 13.65 5.48 -0.47
CA LYS A 7 13.76 4.42 -1.48
C LYS A 7 12.38 3.94 -1.95
N SER A 8 11.43 3.83 -1.03
CA SER A 8 10.05 3.43 -1.32
C SER A 8 9.35 4.48 -2.17
N SER A 9 9.44 5.76 -1.80
CA SER A 9 8.84 6.84 -2.59
C SER A 9 9.47 6.99 -3.97
N THR A 10 10.79 6.90 -4.09
CA THR A 10 11.48 6.92 -5.40
C THR A 10 11.02 5.78 -6.30
N THR A 11 10.81 4.60 -5.72
CA THR A 11 10.31 3.43 -6.46
C THR A 11 8.87 3.66 -6.92
N ALA A 12 8.01 4.17 -6.04
CA ALA A 12 6.62 4.51 -6.36
C ALA A 12 6.52 5.55 -7.49
N ILE A 13 7.30 6.64 -7.44
CA ILE A 13 7.38 7.65 -8.50
C ILE A 13 7.69 7.01 -9.85
N LYS A 14 8.66 6.09 -9.89
CA LYS A 14 9.05 5.41 -11.14
C LYS A 14 7.90 4.57 -11.71
N TYR A 15 7.15 3.87 -10.86
CA TYR A 15 6.01 3.07 -11.31
C TYR A 15 4.82 3.95 -11.73
N LEU A 16 4.53 5.03 -11.00
CA LEU A 16 3.46 5.94 -11.35
C LEU A 16 3.69 6.61 -12.70
N ARG A 17 4.90 7.09 -12.98
CA ARG A 17 5.26 7.63 -14.30
C ARG A 17 5.00 6.62 -15.42
N LYS A 18 5.40 5.36 -15.22
CA LYS A 18 5.12 4.30 -16.20
C LYS A 18 3.62 4.12 -16.47
N ILE A 19 2.77 4.25 -15.45
CA ILE A 19 1.32 4.18 -15.60
C ILE A 19 0.80 5.41 -16.35
N GLU A 20 1.35 6.59 -16.03
CA GLU A 20 0.96 7.84 -16.68
C GLU A 20 1.32 7.89 -18.17
N ASP A 21 2.43 7.25 -18.55
CA ASP A 21 2.96 7.15 -19.91
C ASP A 21 2.31 6.05 -20.75
N LEU A 22 1.36 5.26 -20.20
CA LEU A 22 0.71 4.17 -20.94
C LEU A 22 -0.09 4.73 -22.14
N PRO A 23 0.08 4.15 -23.35
CA PRO A 23 -0.75 4.50 -24.48
C PRO A 23 -2.21 4.08 -24.20
N HIS A 24 -3.16 4.91 -24.63
CA HIS A 24 -4.61 4.64 -24.47
C HIS A 24 -5.10 4.50 -23.02
N LYS A 25 -4.46 5.15 -22.03
CA LYS A 25 -4.97 5.12 -20.65
C LYS A 25 -6.36 5.79 -20.58
N PRO A 26 -7.34 5.21 -19.88
CA PRO A 26 -8.64 5.85 -19.70
C PRO A 26 -8.54 6.99 -18.69
N ASP A 27 -9.29 8.07 -18.90
CA ASP A 27 -9.36 9.21 -17.96
C ASP A 27 -9.85 8.78 -16.56
N ALA A 28 -10.67 7.72 -16.51
CA ALA A 28 -11.15 7.11 -15.28
C ALA A 28 -10.03 6.53 -14.38
N LEU A 29 -8.80 6.42 -14.89
CA LEU A 29 -7.65 5.96 -14.11
C LEU A 29 -7.12 7.01 -13.12
N LYS A 30 -7.38 8.29 -13.39
CA LYS A 30 -6.86 9.42 -12.62
C LYS A 30 -7.08 9.34 -11.09
N PRO A 31 -8.29 9.07 -10.56
CA PRO A 31 -8.47 8.97 -9.12
C PRO A 31 -7.61 7.88 -8.46
N PHE A 32 -7.32 6.78 -9.19
CA PHE A 32 -6.47 5.72 -8.67
C PHE A 32 -5.00 6.15 -8.60
N THR A 33 -4.49 6.80 -9.64
CA THR A 33 -3.11 7.31 -9.65
C THR A 33 -2.90 8.42 -8.62
N ASP A 34 -3.90 9.27 -8.41
CA ASP A 34 -3.86 10.34 -7.41
C ASP A 34 -3.75 9.76 -6.00
N ILE A 35 -4.56 8.75 -5.66
CA ILE A 35 -4.47 8.04 -4.37
C ILE A 35 -3.11 7.37 -4.21
N LEU A 36 -2.61 6.70 -5.25
CA LEU A 36 -1.30 6.05 -5.19
C LEU A 36 -0.16 7.05 -5.00
N SER A 37 -0.24 8.23 -5.62
CA SER A 37 0.71 9.33 -5.40
C SER A 37 0.67 9.81 -3.96
N HIS A 38 -0.52 10.15 -3.45
CA HIS A 38 -0.67 10.60 -2.06
C HIS A 38 -0.12 9.59 -1.05
N VAL A 39 -0.42 8.30 -1.24
CA VAL A 39 -0.03 7.26 -0.28
C VAL A 39 1.44 6.88 -0.37
N PHE A 40 1.98 6.69 -1.58
CA PHE A 40 3.32 6.11 -1.75
C PHE A 40 4.40 7.11 -2.14
N VAL A 41 4.04 8.29 -2.64
CA VAL A 41 4.99 9.38 -2.95
C VAL A 41 5.03 10.37 -1.81
N ASP A 42 3.87 10.93 -1.44
CA ASP A 42 3.78 11.95 -0.40
C ASP A 42 3.77 11.36 1.01
N MET A 43 3.63 10.03 1.13
CA MET A 43 3.56 9.31 2.41
C MET A 43 2.42 9.81 3.32
N GLN A 44 1.37 10.35 2.72
CA GLN A 44 0.12 10.72 3.38
C GLN A 44 -0.74 9.45 3.39
N GLY A 45 -0.86 8.76 4.53
CA GLY A 45 -1.51 7.46 4.62
C GLY A 45 -2.93 7.39 4.01
N ALA A 46 -3.53 6.20 3.99
CA ALA A 46 -4.84 6.01 3.36
C ALA A 46 -5.87 7.06 3.84
N VAL A 47 -6.56 7.67 2.87
CA VAL A 47 -7.62 8.64 3.13
C VAL A 47 -8.71 7.96 3.94
N LYS A 48 -8.92 8.41 5.18
CA LYS A 48 -9.95 7.87 6.07
C LYS A 48 -10.73 9.00 6.73
N PRO A 49 -12.02 8.81 7.04
CA PRO A 49 -12.77 9.78 7.81
C PRO A 49 -12.17 9.97 9.21
N GLU A 50 -12.20 11.21 9.70
CA GLU A 50 -11.75 11.52 11.06
C GLU A 50 -12.57 10.75 12.09
N GLY A 51 -11.92 10.35 13.19
CA GLY A 51 -12.57 9.60 14.27
C GLY A 51 -12.84 8.11 13.97
N ILE A 52 -12.62 7.61 12.76
CA ILE A 52 -12.84 6.20 12.42
C ILE A 52 -11.57 5.37 12.67
N PRO A 53 -11.63 4.27 13.46
CA PRO A 53 -10.50 3.34 13.64
C PRO A 53 -10.23 2.54 12.37
N SER A 54 -8.98 2.14 12.16
CA SER A 54 -8.56 1.31 11.03
C SER A 54 -8.15 -0.08 11.51
N VAL A 55 -8.58 -1.12 10.80
CA VAL A 55 -8.23 -2.52 11.08
C VAL A 55 -7.43 -3.10 9.92
N GLY A 56 -6.17 -3.43 10.18
CA GLY A 56 -5.30 -4.05 9.19
C GLY A 56 -5.63 -5.53 8.97
N THR A 57 -5.80 -5.95 7.72
CA THR A 57 -6.06 -7.34 7.35
C THR A 57 -5.09 -7.82 6.27
N TYR A 58 -4.73 -9.10 6.33
CA TYR A 58 -3.87 -9.76 5.33
C TYR A 58 -4.65 -10.80 4.52
N CYS A 59 -5.53 -11.55 5.17
CA CYS A 59 -6.27 -12.62 4.50
C CYS A 59 -7.63 -12.11 4.01
N VAL A 60 -8.02 -12.51 2.78
CA VAL A 60 -9.37 -12.28 2.24
C VAL A 60 -10.45 -13.01 3.05
N MET A 61 -10.08 -14.06 3.79
CA MET A 61 -10.99 -14.80 4.66
C MET A 61 -11.45 -14.00 5.89
N ILE A 62 -10.80 -12.86 6.19
CA ILE A 62 -11.26 -11.97 7.24
C ILE A 62 -12.44 -11.17 6.68
N PRO A 63 -13.67 -11.31 7.22
CA PRO A 63 -14.85 -10.66 6.68
C PRO A 63 -14.78 -9.14 6.91
N PRO A 64 -14.59 -8.31 5.86
CA PRO A 64 -14.59 -6.86 6.02
C PRO A 64 -15.94 -6.32 6.50
N GLU A 65 -17.03 -7.05 6.27
CA GLU A 65 -18.39 -6.68 6.68
C GLU A 65 -18.51 -6.50 8.19
N LEU A 66 -17.85 -7.36 8.98
CA LEU A 66 -17.83 -7.23 10.44
C LEU A 66 -17.08 -5.97 10.88
N ILE A 67 -15.98 -5.65 10.20
CA ILE A 67 -15.16 -4.47 10.49
C ILE A 67 -15.97 -3.20 10.21
N TYR A 68 -16.68 -3.16 9.08
CA TYR A 68 -17.59 -2.07 8.76
C TYR A 68 -18.75 -1.94 9.76
N ALA A 69 -19.36 -3.07 10.16
CA ALA A 69 -20.45 -3.09 11.14
C ALA A 69 -20.02 -2.54 12.52
N MET A 70 -18.74 -2.69 12.88
CA MET A 70 -18.15 -2.11 14.08
C MET A 70 -17.76 -0.63 13.93
N GLY A 71 -18.07 0.00 12.79
CA GLY A 71 -17.73 1.40 12.53
C GLY A 71 -16.24 1.61 12.30
N ALA A 72 -15.52 0.60 11.81
CA ALA A 72 -14.10 0.67 11.50
C ALA A 72 -13.84 0.53 9.98
N MET A 73 -12.67 0.99 9.54
CA MET A 73 -12.22 0.87 8.15
C MET A 73 -11.25 -0.32 7.99
N PRO A 74 -11.59 -1.36 7.21
CA PRO A 74 -10.64 -2.43 6.89
C PRO A 74 -9.57 -1.93 5.91
N VAL A 75 -8.31 -2.19 6.21
CA VAL A 75 -7.16 -1.82 5.37
C VAL A 75 -6.39 -3.09 5.01
N LYS A 76 -6.26 -3.38 3.72
CA LYS A 76 -5.43 -4.52 3.27
C LYS A 76 -3.95 -4.16 3.36
N LEU A 77 -3.19 -4.97 4.10
CA LEU A 77 -1.77 -4.73 4.39
C LEU A 77 -0.81 -5.67 3.65
N CYS A 78 -1.31 -6.54 2.77
CA CYS A 78 -0.46 -7.40 1.96
C CYS A 78 0.55 -6.57 1.17
N GLY A 79 1.83 -6.85 1.42
CA GLY A 79 2.94 -6.14 0.80
C GLY A 79 3.33 -6.76 -0.54
N GLY A 80 3.59 -5.90 -1.53
CA GLY A 80 4.29 -6.23 -2.77
C GLY A 80 5.58 -5.43 -2.97
N SER A 81 6.04 -4.73 -1.91
CA SER A 81 7.17 -3.83 -2.02
C SER A 81 8.49 -4.55 -1.82
N TYR A 82 9.33 -4.54 -2.86
CA TYR A 82 10.70 -5.05 -2.75
C TYR A 82 11.52 -4.27 -1.71
N THR A 83 11.21 -3.00 -1.46
CA THR A 83 11.91 -2.24 -0.40
C THR A 83 11.55 -2.75 0.99
N ALA A 84 10.31 -3.21 1.20
CA ALA A 84 9.86 -3.78 2.47
C ALA A 84 10.43 -5.17 2.68
N PHE A 85 10.40 -6.01 1.63
CA PHE A 85 11.02 -7.34 1.64
C PHE A 85 12.47 -7.33 2.14
N ASN A 86 13.30 -6.40 1.64
CA ASN A 86 14.71 -6.29 2.06
C ASN A 86 14.87 -5.92 3.54
N VAL A 87 13.88 -5.26 4.15
CA VAL A 87 13.88 -4.96 5.59
C VAL A 87 13.42 -6.19 6.38
N GLY A 88 12.44 -6.92 5.86
CA GLY A 88 11.94 -8.15 6.47
C GLY A 88 12.94 -9.30 6.46
N ASP A 89 13.87 -9.34 5.49
CA ASP A 89 14.86 -10.42 5.37
C ASP A 89 15.86 -10.47 6.54
N ASP A 90 16.01 -9.37 7.30
CA ASP A 90 16.81 -9.33 8.53
C ASP A 90 16.14 -10.04 9.71
N ILE A 91 14.81 -10.25 9.65
CA ILE A 91 13.99 -10.72 10.77
C ILE A 91 13.32 -12.08 10.45
N ALA A 92 12.85 -12.25 9.22
CA ALA A 92 12.15 -13.44 8.78
C ALA A 92 13.14 -14.51 8.27
N PRO A 93 12.79 -15.80 8.38
CA PRO A 93 13.56 -16.87 7.75
C PRO A 93 13.75 -16.60 6.25
N ARG A 94 14.92 -16.96 5.72
CA ARG A 94 15.23 -16.79 4.29
C ARG A 94 14.20 -17.47 3.39
N ASP A 95 13.69 -18.62 3.83
CA ASP A 95 12.72 -19.45 3.10
C ASP A 95 11.27 -19.01 3.30
N ALA A 96 11.02 -17.93 4.06
CA ALA A 96 9.68 -17.38 4.22
C ALA A 96 9.19 -16.71 2.92
N CYS A 97 7.88 -16.73 2.71
CA CYS A 97 7.25 -16.05 1.56
C CYS A 97 7.56 -14.54 1.57
N PRO A 98 7.97 -13.93 0.44
CA PRO A 98 8.25 -12.50 0.36
C PRO A 98 7.09 -11.59 0.81
N LEU A 99 5.85 -12.07 0.75
CA LEU A 99 4.67 -11.31 1.18
C LEU A 99 4.63 -11.09 2.70
N VAL A 100 5.18 -12.04 3.48
CA VAL A 100 5.21 -11.96 4.95
C VAL A 100 6.49 -11.32 5.49
N LYS A 101 7.47 -11.04 4.62
CA LYS A 101 8.70 -10.32 4.96
C LYS A 101 8.49 -8.83 4.80
#